data_AF-A0AAU3V3Q5-F1
#
_entry.id   AF-A0AAU3V3Q5-F1
#
_cell.length_a   1.000
_cell.length_b   1.000
_cell.length_c   1.000
_cell.angle_alpha   90.00
_cell.angle_beta   90.00
_cell.angle_gamma   90.00
#
_symmetry.space_group_name_H-M   'P 1'
#
loop_
_entity.id
_entity.type
_entity.pdbx_description
1 polymer ?
#
loop_
_entity_poly.entity_id
_entity_poly.type
_entity_poly.pdbx_seq_one_letter_code
_entity_poly.pdbx_strand_id
1 'polypeptide(L)'
;MYRQGDVLIVPVAEAAVPPGTDRMPRQARDARGRLVLALGEVTGHAHAVVGPGTLVRETGPFGAAYLHLPDGGRVVHEEHAAIPLPKGWYRVVRQREYAPGAVRVVAD
;
A
#
# COMPACT_ATOMS: atom_id res chain seq x y z
N MET A 1 11.84 -7.02 -0.76
CA MET A 1 10.91 -5.88 -0.58
C MET A 1 10.79 -5.15 -1.90
N TYR A 2 9.64 -4.52 -2.16
CA TYR A 2 9.37 -3.80 -3.41
C TYR A 2 8.99 -2.36 -3.09
N ARG A 3 9.48 -1.40 -3.88
CA ARG A 3 9.20 0.03 -3.67
C ARG A 3 8.69 0.65 -4.96
N GLN A 4 7.63 1.44 -4.85
CA GLN A 4 7.09 2.25 -5.94
C GLN A 4 6.66 3.59 -5.36
N GLY A 5 7.39 4.67 -5.67
CA GLY A 5 7.18 5.99 -5.08
C GLY A 5 7.27 5.98 -3.55
N ASP A 6 6.20 6.44 -2.90
CA ASP A 6 6.03 6.51 -1.45
C ASP A 6 5.49 5.19 -0.85
N VAL A 7 5.29 4.13 -1.64
CA VAL A 7 4.81 2.84 -1.15
C VAL A 7 5.93 1.81 -1.10
N LEU A 8 6.13 1.23 0.09
CA LEU A 8 6.94 0.05 0.32
C LEU A 8 6.05 -1.17 0.56
N ILE A 9 6.30 -2.25 -0.17
CA ILE A 9 5.57 -3.52 -0.11
C ILE A 9 6.56 -4.58 0.40
N VAL A 10 6.37 -5.00 1.64
CA VAL A 10 7.30 -5.87 2.36
C VAL A 10 6.69 -7.27 2.44
N PRO A 11 7.33 -8.31 1.87
CA PRO A 11 6.87 -9.69 2.05
C PRO A 11 6.77 -10.06 3.52
N VAL A 12 5.71 -10.76 3.89
CA VAL A 12 5.48 -11.28 5.23
C VAL A 12 5.26 -12.79 5.09
N ALA A 13 5.98 -13.58 5.88
CA ALA A 13 5.71 -15.02 5.97
C ALA A 13 4.30 -15.23 6.51
N GLU A 14 3.55 -16.20 5.98
CA GLU A 14 2.15 -16.43 6.37
C GLU A 14 1.99 -16.64 7.90
N ALA A 15 2.93 -17.38 8.52
CA ALA A 15 2.96 -17.58 9.97
C ALA A 15 3.20 -16.30 10.80
N ALA A 16 3.68 -15.21 10.16
CA ALA A 16 3.92 -13.91 10.79
C ALA A 16 2.80 -12.89 10.50
N VAL A 17 1.76 -13.27 9.75
CA VAL A 17 0.58 -12.44 9.55
C VAL A 17 -0.21 -12.41 10.86
N PRO A 18 -0.63 -11.23 11.37
CA PRO A 18 -1.40 -11.16 12.60
C PRO A 18 -2.68 -12.02 12.55
N PRO A 19 -2.99 -12.79 13.59
CA PRO A 19 -4.22 -13.58 13.63
C PRO A 19 -5.47 -12.72 13.42
N GLY A 20 -6.41 -13.20 12.62
CA GLY A 20 -7.67 -12.50 12.32
C GLY A 20 -7.58 -11.47 11.18
N THR A 21 -6.41 -11.27 10.57
CA THR A 21 -6.23 -10.40 9.38
C THR A 21 -7.16 -10.80 8.22
N ASP A 22 -7.38 -12.11 8.04
CA ASP A 22 -8.28 -12.69 7.03
C ASP A 22 -9.76 -12.36 7.25
N ARG A 23 -10.15 -12.07 8.51
CA ARG A 23 -11.52 -11.75 8.93
C ARG A 23 -11.79 -10.24 8.94
N MET A 24 -10.77 -9.42 8.77
CA MET A 24 -10.92 -7.97 8.74
C MET A 24 -11.75 -7.51 7.53
N PRO A 25 -12.44 -6.36 7.63
CA PRO A 25 -13.13 -5.76 6.49
C PRO A 25 -12.16 -5.54 5.32
N ARG A 26 -12.52 -6.09 4.17
CA ARG A 26 -11.74 -5.95 2.93
C ARG A 26 -11.92 -4.54 2.38
N GLN A 27 -10.81 -3.93 1.98
CA GLN A 27 -10.83 -2.67 1.24
C GLN A 27 -11.55 -2.91 -0.09
N ALA A 28 -12.56 -2.06 -0.37
CA ALA A 28 -13.22 -2.06 -1.67
C ALA A 28 -12.22 -1.71 -2.78
N ARG A 29 -12.42 -2.32 -3.95
CA ARG A 29 -11.68 -1.95 -5.17
C ARG A 29 -12.18 -0.60 -5.67
N ASP A 30 -11.31 0.13 -6.37
CA ASP A 30 -11.71 1.35 -7.06
C ASP A 30 -12.66 1.07 -8.23
N ALA A 31 -13.17 2.12 -8.87
CA ALA A 31 -14.08 2.01 -10.03
C ALA A 31 -13.44 1.28 -11.23
N ARG A 32 -12.10 1.14 -11.26
CA ARG A 32 -11.35 0.40 -12.28
C ARG A 32 -11.04 -1.03 -11.84
N GLY A 33 -11.58 -1.49 -10.70
CA GLY A 33 -11.37 -2.82 -10.16
C GLY A 33 -9.99 -3.03 -9.52
N ARG A 34 -9.24 -1.98 -9.21
CA ARG A 34 -7.88 -2.06 -8.63
C ARG A 34 -7.91 -2.02 -7.11
N LEU A 35 -6.93 -2.66 -6.47
CA LEU A 35 -6.66 -2.51 -5.03
C LEU A 35 -5.72 -1.32 -4.81
N VAL A 36 -6.25 -0.20 -4.33
CA VAL A 36 -5.46 1.02 -4.12
C VAL A 36 -4.66 0.93 -2.81
N LEU A 37 -3.33 0.84 -2.92
CA LEU A 37 -2.39 0.81 -1.81
C LEU A 37 -2.16 2.21 -1.22
N ALA A 38 -2.03 3.21 -2.08
CA ALA A 38 -1.99 4.62 -1.73
C ALA A 38 -2.42 5.47 -2.94
N LEU A 39 -2.98 6.65 -2.68
CA LEU A 39 -3.12 7.67 -3.72
C LEU A 39 -1.76 8.34 -3.92
N GLY A 40 -1.40 8.56 -5.18
CA GLY A 40 -0.20 9.31 -5.54
C GLY A 40 -0.32 10.78 -5.14
N GLU A 41 0.78 11.51 -5.27
CA GLU A 41 0.83 12.96 -4.96
C GLU A 41 0.02 13.80 -5.95
N VAL A 42 -0.07 13.34 -7.19
CA VAL A 42 -0.88 13.95 -8.25
C VAL A 42 -2.29 13.36 -8.22
N THR A 43 -3.29 14.24 -8.24
CA THR A 43 -4.70 13.85 -8.30
C THR A 43 -4.97 12.91 -9.47
N GLY A 44 -5.48 11.71 -9.17
CA GLY A 44 -5.79 10.69 -10.17
C GLY A 44 -4.70 9.64 -10.34
N HIS A 45 -3.51 9.83 -9.78
CA HIS A 45 -2.48 8.80 -9.71
C HIS A 45 -2.70 7.90 -8.49
N ALA A 46 -2.40 6.61 -8.63
CA ALA A 46 -2.57 5.65 -7.54
C ALA A 46 -1.58 4.50 -7.63
N HIS A 47 -0.91 4.21 -6.51
CA HIS A 47 -0.20 2.96 -6.34
C HIS A 47 -1.22 1.87 -6.11
N ALA A 48 -1.43 1.01 -7.11
CA ALA A 48 -2.51 0.05 -7.07
C ALA A 48 -2.09 -1.32 -7.58
N VAL A 49 -2.69 -2.38 -7.03
CA VAL A 49 -2.50 -3.75 -7.52
C VAL A 49 -3.65 -4.13 -8.45
N VAL A 50 -3.30 -4.67 -9.61
CA VAL A 50 -4.23 -5.25 -10.59
C VAL A 50 -4.32 -6.76 -10.42
N GLY A 51 -5.50 -7.32 -10.67
CA GLY A 51 -5.76 -8.75 -10.56
C GLY A 51 -6.36 -9.20 -9.20
N PRO A 52 -6.45 -10.53 -8.97
CA PRO A 52 -6.99 -11.11 -7.75
C PRO A 52 -6.19 -10.72 -6.52
N GLY A 53 -6.86 -10.63 -5.38
CA GLY A 53 -6.20 -10.30 -4.11
C GLY A 53 -7.14 -9.59 -3.16
N THR A 54 -6.66 -9.45 -1.92
CA THR A 54 -7.36 -8.77 -0.83
C THR A 54 -6.43 -7.79 -0.15
N LEU A 55 -6.91 -6.57 0.08
CA LEU A 55 -6.24 -5.57 0.90
C LEU A 55 -7.10 -5.33 2.13
N VAL A 56 -6.50 -5.35 3.31
CA VAL A 56 -7.14 -4.98 4.58
C VAL A 56 -6.34 -3.89 5.26
N ARG A 57 -7.01 -3.07 6.06
CA ARG A 57 -6.40 -1.98 6.83
C ARG A 57 -6.90 -2.04 8.26
N GLU A 58 -5.98 -1.96 9.20
CA GLU A 58 -6.31 -1.68 10.59
C GLU A 58 -6.88 -0.27 10.69
N THR A 59 -7.80 -0.08 11.62
CA THR A 59 -8.37 1.23 11.92
C THR A 59 -7.40 2.06 12.75
N GLY A 60 -7.53 3.38 12.67
CA GLY A 60 -6.75 4.33 13.47
C GLY A 60 -5.55 4.94 12.73
N PRO A 61 -4.92 5.97 13.33
CA PRO A 61 -3.94 6.83 12.66
C PRO A 61 -2.62 6.13 12.31
N PHE A 62 -2.35 4.96 12.88
CA PHE A 62 -1.15 4.16 12.64
C PHE A 62 -1.46 2.74 12.16
N GLY A 63 -2.70 2.51 11.71
CA GLY A 63 -3.15 1.19 11.29
C GLY A 63 -2.27 0.61 10.18
N ALA A 64 -1.83 -0.64 10.36
CA ALA A 64 -1.11 -1.36 9.33
C ALA A 64 -2.04 -1.74 8.17
N ALA A 65 -1.46 -1.90 6.98
CA ALA A 65 -2.15 -2.43 5.82
C ALA A 65 -1.51 -3.76 5.40
N TYR A 66 -2.34 -4.77 5.16
CA TYR A 66 -1.92 -6.10 4.72
C TYR A 66 -2.55 -6.44 3.38
N LEU A 67 -1.72 -6.89 2.46
CA LEU A 67 -2.11 -7.31 1.12
C LEU A 67 -1.84 -8.81 0.98
N HIS A 68 -2.87 -9.55 0.55
CA HIS A 68 -2.77 -10.96 0.19
C HIS A 68 -2.98 -11.15 -1.31
N LEU A 69 -2.00 -11.78 -1.97
CA LEU A 69 -2.02 -12.10 -3.39
C LEU A 69 -1.93 -13.63 -3.56
N PRO A 70 -3.06 -14.35 -3.73
CA PRO A 70 -3.04 -15.82 -3.82
C PRO A 70 -2.28 -16.32 -5.07
N ASP A 71 -2.40 -15.59 -6.18
CA ASP A 71 -1.80 -15.96 -7.48
C ASP A 71 -0.63 -15.04 -7.85
N GLY A 72 -0.22 -14.15 -6.94
CA GLY A 72 0.62 -13.00 -7.25
C GLY A 72 -0.15 -11.87 -7.92
N GLY A 73 0.58 -10.84 -8.36
CA GLY A 73 -0.03 -9.67 -8.97
C GLY A 73 1.02 -8.70 -9.50
N ARG A 74 0.56 -7.50 -9.88
CA ARG A 74 1.44 -6.42 -10.31
C ARG A 74 0.99 -5.15 -9.62
N VAL A 75 1.92 -4.45 -8.98
CA VAL A 75 1.67 -3.08 -8.56
C VAL A 75 2.00 -2.16 -9.74
N VAL A 76 1.09 -1.23 -10.01
CA VAL A 76 1.19 -0.24 -11.08
C VAL A 76 1.08 1.16 -10.50
N HIS A 77 1.56 2.13 -11.26
CA HIS A 77 1.37 3.55 -11.04
C HIS A 77 1.47 4.24 -12.40
N GLU A 78 0.82 5.38 -12.55
CA GLU A 78 0.77 6.11 -13.81
C GLU A 78 2.16 6.60 -14.27
N GLU A 79 3.07 6.86 -13.33
CA GLU A 79 4.43 7.38 -13.61
C GLU A 79 5.54 6.33 -13.47
N HIS A 80 5.25 5.15 -12.92
CA HIS A 80 6.28 4.14 -12.64
C HIS A 80 6.06 2.87 -13.45
N ALA A 81 7.16 2.19 -13.78
CA ALA A 81 7.09 0.86 -14.36
C ALA A 81 6.39 -0.11 -13.41
N ALA A 82 5.54 -0.97 -13.96
CA ALA A 82 4.84 -1.99 -13.19
C ALA A 82 5.83 -2.96 -12.54
N ILE A 83 5.62 -3.28 -11.27
CA ILE A 83 6.48 -4.20 -10.51
C ILE A 83 5.70 -5.51 -10.28
N PRO A 84 6.22 -6.66 -10.73
CA PRO A 84 5.61 -7.95 -10.44
C PRO A 84 5.79 -8.31 -8.96
N LEU A 85 4.72 -8.78 -8.35
CA LEU A 85 4.67 -9.28 -6.99
C LEU A 85 4.34 -10.78 -7.01
N PRO A 86 5.22 -11.65 -6.48
CA PRO A 86 4.92 -13.06 -6.33
C PRO A 86 3.68 -13.32 -5.46
N LYS A 87 3.19 -14.55 -5.48
CA LYS A 87 2.14 -14.98 -4.54
C LYS A 87 2.60 -14.84 -3.09
N GLY A 88 1.67 -14.50 -2.20
CA GLY A 88 1.91 -14.45 -0.76
C GLY A 88 1.32 -13.22 -0.07
N TRP A 89 1.79 -13.01 1.15
CA TRP A 89 1.38 -11.91 2.03
C TRP A 89 2.40 -10.79 2.05
N TYR A 90 1.89 -9.57 2.20
CA TYR A 90 2.68 -8.36 2.23
C TYR A 90 2.15 -7.38 3.27
N ARG A 91 3.07 -6.70 3.96
CA ARG A 91 2.78 -5.47 4.69
C ARG A 91 3.01 -4.28 3.75
N VAL A 92 2.02 -3.41 3.65
CA VAL A 92 2.08 -2.19 2.87
C VAL A 92 2.39 -1.03 3.81
N VAL A 93 3.50 -0.35 3.55
CA VAL A 93 3.98 0.78 4.35
C VAL A 93 4.02 2.00 3.45
N ARG A 94 3.29 3.05 3.83
CA ARG A 94 3.42 4.36 3.20
C ARG A 94 4.59 5.09 3.83
N GLN A 95 5.62 5.36 3.04
CA GLN A 95 6.74 6.18 3.42
C GLN A 95 6.27 7.64 3.44
N ARG A 96 6.59 8.35 4.51
CA ARG A 96 6.41 9.80 4.60
C ARG A 96 7.79 10.40 4.69
N GLU A 97 8.02 11.47 3.95
CA GLU A 97 9.25 12.25 4.12
C GLU A 97 9.25 12.87 5.52
N TYR A 98 10.35 12.69 6.24
CA TYR A 98 10.57 13.35 7.51
C TYR A 98 11.40 14.60 7.26
N ALA A 99 10.77 15.77 7.40
CA ALA A 99 11.45 17.06 7.37
C ALA A 99 11.56 17.62 8.80
N PRO A 100 12.69 17.45 9.51
CA PRO A 100 12.92 18.16 10.77
C PRO A 100 13.18 19.63 10.47
N GLY A 101 12.30 20.54 10.93
CA GLY A 101 12.54 21.99 10.89
C GLY A 101 11.50 22.89 10.24
N ALA A 102 10.30 22.41 9.89
CA ALA A 102 9.21 23.28 9.42
C ALA A 102 8.53 24.08 10.55
N VAL A 103 9.31 24.84 11.33
CA VAL A 103 8.83 26.03 12.01
C VAL A 103 9.65 27.19 11.47
N ARG A 104 9.12 27.86 10.44
CA ARG A 104 9.57 29.22 10.12
C ARG A 104 8.38 30.13 10.30
N VAL A 105 8.29 30.74 11.48
CA VAL A 105 7.76 32.09 11.55
C VAL A 105 8.89 32.98 11.04
N VAL A 106 8.71 33.58 9.88
CA VAL A 106 9.47 34.78 9.53
C VAL A 106 8.50 35.93 9.64
N ALA A 107 8.82 36.82 10.56
CA ALA A 107 8.23 38.13 10.66
C ALA A 107 8.85 39.02 9.57
N ASP A 108 7.96 39.80 8.96
CA ASP A 108 8.05 40.69 7.78
C ASP A 108 8.12 40.01 6.40
#